data_AF-A0AAE7HAJ6-F1
#
_entry.id   AF-A0AAE7HAJ6-F1
#
_cell.length_a   1.000
_cell.length_b   1.000
_cell.length_c   1.000
_cell.angle_alpha   90.00
_cell.angle_beta   90.00
_cell.angle_gamma   90.00
#
_symmetry.space_group_name_H-M   'P 1'
#
loop_
_entity.id
_entity.type
_entity.pdbx_description
1 polymer ?
#
loop_
_entity_poly.entity_id
_entity_poly.type
_entity_poly.pdbx_seq_one_letter_code
_entity_poly.pdbx_strand_id
1 'polypeptide(L)'
;MEIKPNSVIHLEPGESLPGYSNLKPVPDKYIDELKTLLDRMNRQPGTLLLKLKQLYAFLTRFNKDFVSTFTTCQKGCSACCKMDVQLTPFEAEYIALASSIPHRNSPLSKGHESSCPFLSEKGTCSIYNYRPLLCRTYHVLSEPELCNDLDAQVMQYGAQSANMGNFIYKTAAEWIYFQTYHTFGGIEFRDIRDFFPYDREDIQGFIKNNHPRPPC
;
A
#
# COMPACT_ATOMS: atom_id res chain seq x y z
N MET A 1 -2.75 -28.44 9.04
CA MET A 1 -3.31 -27.92 7.79
C MET A 1 -2.15 -27.31 7.03
N GLU A 2 -1.77 -27.86 5.88
CA GLU A 2 -0.67 -27.33 5.07
C GLU A 2 -1.09 -25.98 4.48
N ILE A 3 -0.60 -24.90 5.09
CA ILE A 3 -0.69 -23.54 4.56
C ILE A 3 0.23 -23.52 3.33
N LYS A 4 -0.30 -23.22 2.15
CA LYS A 4 0.49 -23.20 0.90
C LYS A 4 1.40 -21.96 0.87
N PRO A 5 2.51 -21.98 0.12
CA PRO A 5 3.24 -20.76 -0.22
C PRO A 5 2.28 -19.71 -0.82
N ASN A 6 2.39 -18.45 -0.39
CA ASN A 6 1.47 -17.34 -0.76
C ASN A 6 0.00 -17.53 -0.33
N SER A 7 -0.30 -18.42 0.61
CA SER A 7 -1.67 -18.51 1.11
C SER A 7 -2.01 -17.34 2.01
N VAL A 8 -3.20 -16.81 1.77
CA VAL A 8 -3.66 -15.54 2.29
C VAL A 8 -4.78 -15.80 3.29
N ILE A 9 -4.66 -15.12 4.41
CA ILE A 9 -5.48 -15.31 5.60
C ILE A 9 -6.78 -14.52 5.43
N HIS A 10 -7.87 -15.22 5.21
CA HIS A 10 -9.22 -14.67 5.40
C HIS A 10 -9.52 -14.64 6.89
N LEU A 11 -9.97 -13.50 7.39
CA LEU A 11 -10.55 -13.41 8.73
C LEU A 11 -11.83 -12.61 8.64
N GLU A 12 -12.93 -13.34 8.50
CA GLU A 12 -14.23 -12.85 8.91
C GLU A 12 -14.24 -12.66 10.45
N PRO A 13 -15.08 -11.76 11.01
CA PRO A 13 -15.19 -11.59 12.46
C PRO A 13 -15.49 -12.92 13.17
N GLY A 14 -14.53 -13.44 13.95
CA GLY A 14 -14.67 -14.68 14.72
C GLY A 14 -13.89 -15.88 14.19
N GLU A 15 -13.25 -15.78 13.02
CA GLU A 15 -12.31 -16.80 12.55
C GLU A 15 -10.98 -16.67 13.31
N SER A 16 -10.37 -17.82 13.65
CA SER A 16 -9.02 -17.88 14.22
C SER A 16 -8.15 -18.77 13.34
N LEU A 17 -6.94 -18.32 13.04
CA LEU A 17 -5.97 -19.14 12.34
C LEU A 17 -5.37 -20.16 13.30
N PRO A 18 -5.13 -21.40 12.85
CA PRO A 18 -4.25 -22.31 13.57
C PRO A 18 -2.86 -21.67 13.70
N GLY A 19 -2.52 -21.18 14.89
CA GLY A 19 -1.23 -20.55 15.21
C GLY A 19 -1.24 -19.02 15.39
N TYR A 20 -2.35 -18.32 15.10
CA TYR A 20 -2.47 -16.87 15.34
C TYR A 20 -3.77 -16.53 16.07
N SER A 21 -3.69 -16.49 17.40
CA SER A 21 -4.79 -16.12 18.31
C SER A 21 -4.87 -14.61 18.60
N ASN A 22 -3.94 -13.80 18.06
CA ASN A 22 -3.74 -12.42 18.48
C ASN A 22 -4.30 -11.37 17.51
N LEU A 23 -4.98 -11.78 16.44
CA LEU A 23 -5.61 -10.85 15.50
C LEU A 23 -6.84 -10.22 16.16
N LYS A 24 -6.82 -8.89 16.23
CA LYS A 24 -7.87 -8.12 16.88
C LYS A 24 -8.92 -7.75 15.83
N PRO A 25 -10.23 -7.80 16.16
CA PRO A 25 -11.23 -7.21 15.30
C PRO A 25 -10.98 -5.70 15.17
N VAL A 26 -11.26 -5.14 14.00
CA VAL A 26 -11.14 -3.69 13.78
C VAL A 26 -12.12 -2.98 14.72
N PRO A 27 -11.67 -2.06 15.59
CA PRO A 27 -12.56 -1.33 16.48
C PRO A 27 -13.55 -0.44 15.73
N ASP A 28 -14.81 -0.41 16.18
CA ASP A 28 -15.90 0.35 15.57
C ASP A 28 -15.56 1.83 15.34
N LYS A 29 -14.76 2.44 16.24
CA LYS A 29 -14.32 3.84 16.09
C LYS A 29 -13.68 4.12 14.73
N TYR A 30 -12.89 3.19 14.17
CA TYR A 30 -12.24 3.38 12.87
C TYR A 30 -13.22 3.23 11.71
N ILE A 31 -14.24 2.39 11.88
CA ILE A 31 -15.34 2.24 10.92
C ILE A 31 -16.13 3.55 10.86
N ASP A 32 -16.45 4.14 12.00
CA ASP A 32 -17.20 5.40 12.08
C ASP A 32 -16.38 6.61 11.60
N GLU A 33 -15.08 6.64 11.91
CA GLU A 33 -14.14 7.62 11.34
C GLU A 33 -14.07 7.52 9.81
N LEU A 34 -14.03 6.30 9.25
CA LEU A 34 -14.02 6.08 7.81
C LEU A 34 -15.34 6.56 7.17
N LYS A 35 -16.50 6.20 7.74
CA LYS A 35 -17.81 6.70 7.26
C LYS A 35 -17.84 8.22 7.24
N THR A 36 -17.42 8.86 8.33
CA THR A 36 -17.36 10.32 8.46
C THR A 36 -16.43 10.94 7.41
N LEU A 37 -15.30 10.28 7.12
CA LEU A 37 -14.36 10.73 6.10
C LEU A 37 -14.96 10.61 4.70
N LEU A 38 -15.59 9.48 4.35
CA LEU A 38 -16.24 9.27 3.06
C LEU A 38 -17.36 10.29 2.82
N ASP A 39 -18.22 10.52 3.82
CA ASP A 39 -19.27 11.54 3.76
C ASP A 39 -18.70 12.93 3.49
N ARG A 40 -17.61 13.28 4.19
CA ARG A 40 -16.92 14.55 3.98
C ARG A 40 -16.34 14.66 2.58
N MET A 41 -15.63 13.63 2.11
CA MET A 41 -15.05 13.61 0.77
C MET A 41 -16.12 13.70 -0.32
N ASN A 42 -17.33 13.17 -0.09
CA ASN A 42 -18.44 13.25 -1.04
C ASN A 42 -19.10 14.63 -1.05
N ARG A 43 -19.18 15.32 0.09
CA ARG A 43 -19.86 16.62 0.21
C ARG A 43 -18.96 17.83 -0.04
N GLN A 44 -17.67 17.74 0.31
CA GLN A 44 -16.76 18.87 0.18
C GLN A 44 -16.21 19.00 -1.24
N PRO A 45 -16.14 20.22 -1.80
CA PRO A 45 -15.45 20.46 -3.05
C PRO A 45 -13.95 20.22 -2.87
N GLY A 46 -13.30 19.66 -3.88
CA GLY A 46 -11.88 19.36 -3.86
C GLY A 46 -11.47 18.42 -4.98
N THR A 47 -10.17 18.39 -5.29
CA THR A 47 -9.63 17.49 -6.31
C THR A 47 -9.67 16.04 -5.81
N LEU A 48 -9.78 15.07 -6.74
CA LEU A 48 -9.70 13.65 -6.40
C LEU A 48 -8.40 13.31 -5.65
N LEU A 49 -7.30 13.96 -6.02
CA LEU A 49 -6.00 13.81 -5.36
C LEU A 49 -6.01 14.27 -3.90
N LEU A 50 -6.72 15.36 -3.58
CA LEU A 50 -6.87 15.80 -2.20
C LEU A 50 -7.67 14.77 -1.39
N LYS A 51 -8.73 14.20 -1.97
CA LYS A 51 -9.52 13.13 -1.34
C LYS A 51 -8.68 11.87 -1.10
N LEU A 52 -7.87 11.46 -2.09
CA LEU A 52 -6.93 10.35 -1.95
C LEU A 52 -5.90 10.61 -0.83
N LYS A 53 -5.36 11.84 -0.76
CA LYS A 53 -4.47 12.26 0.34
C LYS A 53 -5.14 12.10 1.71
N GLN A 54 -6.41 12.52 1.85
CA GLN A 54 -7.17 12.37 3.09
C GLN A 54 -7.40 10.90 3.47
N LEU A 55 -7.77 10.07 2.49
CA LEU A 55 -7.92 8.62 2.68
C LEU A 55 -6.60 7.98 3.15
N TYR A 56 -5.48 8.33 2.52
CA TYR A 56 -4.16 7.83 2.92
C TYR A 56 -3.66 8.36 4.25
N ALA A 57 -4.00 9.58 4.64
CA ALA A 57 -3.73 10.08 5.98
C ALA A 57 -4.50 9.26 7.04
N PHE A 58 -5.77 8.94 6.77
CA PHE A 58 -6.56 8.06 7.62
C PHE A 58 -5.95 6.65 7.72
N LEU A 59 -5.62 6.01 6.59
CA LEU A 59 -4.97 4.69 6.61
C LEU A 59 -3.63 4.71 7.33
N THR A 60 -2.86 5.80 7.21
CA THR A 60 -1.59 5.96 7.95
C THR A 60 -1.82 5.96 9.46
N ARG A 61 -2.83 6.69 9.94
CA ARG A 61 -3.22 6.69 11.37
C ARG A 61 -3.72 5.32 11.80
N PHE A 62 -4.65 4.72 11.04
CA PHE A 62 -5.18 3.38 11.33
C PHE A 62 -4.05 2.34 11.44
N ASN A 63 -3.11 2.35 10.50
CA ASN A 63 -1.98 1.43 10.52
C ASN A 63 -1.07 1.66 11.72
N LYS A 64 -0.79 2.93 12.05
CA LYS A 64 0.06 3.30 13.17
C LYS A 64 -0.56 2.92 14.51
N ASP A 65 -1.84 3.17 14.70
CA ASP A 65 -2.48 3.10 16.02
C ASP A 65 -3.06 1.71 16.32
N PHE A 66 -3.41 0.94 15.29
CA PHE A 66 -4.05 -0.36 15.44
C PHE A 66 -3.22 -1.50 14.85
N VAL A 67 -2.88 -1.42 13.56
CA VAL A 67 -2.25 -2.54 12.84
C VAL A 67 -0.84 -2.83 13.37
N SER A 68 -0.08 -1.78 13.70
CA SER A 68 1.26 -1.92 14.29
C SER A 68 1.28 -2.67 15.64
N THR A 69 0.13 -2.80 16.31
CA THR A 69 0.05 -3.47 17.62
C THR A 69 0.14 -4.99 17.54
N PHE A 70 0.13 -5.56 16.33
CA PHE A 70 0.18 -7.00 16.09
C PHE A 70 0.98 -7.40 14.84
N THR A 71 1.66 -6.46 14.17
CA THR A 71 2.51 -6.74 13.01
C THR A 71 3.98 -6.59 13.35
N THR A 72 4.84 -7.24 12.59
CA THR A 72 6.30 -7.24 12.81
C THR A 72 7.02 -6.18 11.97
N CYS A 73 6.30 -5.49 11.08
CA CYS A 73 6.87 -4.46 10.21
C CYS A 73 7.33 -3.23 11.00
N GLN A 74 8.54 -2.76 10.71
CA GLN A 74 9.13 -1.57 11.31
C GLN A 74 9.63 -0.59 10.26
N LYS A 75 9.91 0.65 10.69
CA LYS A 75 10.55 1.64 9.83
C LYS A 75 11.93 1.14 9.41
N GLY A 76 12.19 1.09 8.10
CA GLY A 76 13.43 0.55 7.53
C GLY A 76 13.30 -0.88 7.01
N CYS A 77 12.19 -1.58 7.26
CA CYS A 77 11.89 -2.82 6.55
C CYS A 77 11.62 -2.51 5.06
N SER A 78 12.29 -3.23 4.16
CA SER A 78 12.21 -3.01 2.72
C SER A 78 12.10 -4.29 1.88
N ALA A 79 11.77 -5.43 2.50
CA ALA A 79 11.57 -6.68 1.76
C ALA A 79 10.46 -6.55 0.71
N CYS A 80 9.33 -5.92 1.08
CA CYS A 80 8.24 -5.62 0.15
C CYS A 80 8.60 -4.59 -0.94
N CYS A 81 9.76 -3.93 -0.86
CA CYS A 81 10.25 -3.06 -1.93
C CYS A 81 10.98 -3.85 -3.03
N LYS A 82 11.15 -5.17 -2.88
CA LYS A 82 11.78 -6.05 -3.88
C LYS A 82 10.77 -6.93 -4.62
N MET A 83 9.50 -6.90 -4.22
CA MET A 83 8.41 -7.59 -4.92
C MET A 83 7.74 -6.66 -5.94
N ASP A 84 6.85 -7.26 -6.74
CA ASP A 84 5.92 -6.51 -7.57
C ASP A 84 4.92 -5.73 -6.69
N VAL A 85 4.78 -4.44 -6.96
CA VAL A 85 3.84 -3.52 -6.33
C VAL A 85 2.90 -2.99 -7.40
N GLN A 86 1.75 -3.63 -7.52
CA GLN A 86 0.69 -3.21 -8.42
C GLN A 86 -0.02 -1.96 -7.86
N LEU A 87 -0.21 -0.94 -8.70
CA LEU A 87 -0.98 0.26 -8.38
C LEU A 87 -1.80 0.71 -9.59
N THR A 88 -2.78 1.58 -9.35
CA THR A 88 -3.61 2.16 -10.41
C THR A 88 -2.96 3.40 -11.04
N PRO A 89 -3.35 3.82 -12.26
CA PRO A 89 -2.89 5.10 -12.83
C PRO A 89 -3.28 6.31 -11.97
N PHE A 90 -4.38 6.23 -11.21
CA PHE A 90 -4.76 7.27 -10.27
C PHE A 90 -3.73 7.43 -9.13
N GLU A 91 -3.23 6.30 -8.62
CA GLU A 91 -2.17 6.32 -7.60
C GLU A 91 -0.81 6.73 -8.18
N ALA A 92 -0.51 6.33 -9.42
CA ALA A 92 0.71 6.75 -10.12
C ALA A 92 0.74 8.28 -10.29
N GLU A 93 -0.38 8.90 -10.68
CA GLU A 93 -0.53 10.36 -10.75
C GLU A 93 -0.27 11.03 -9.38
N TYR A 94 -0.81 10.44 -8.32
CA TYR A 94 -0.58 10.93 -6.94
C TYR A 94 0.89 10.89 -6.54
N ILE A 95 1.61 9.82 -6.87
CA ILE A 95 3.07 9.72 -6.63
C ILE A 95 3.83 10.72 -7.49
N ALA A 96 3.46 10.86 -8.76
CA ALA A 96 4.14 11.76 -9.69
C ALA A 96 4.07 13.21 -9.24
N LEU A 97 2.90 13.67 -8.80
CA LEU A 97 2.72 15.03 -8.29
C LEU A 97 3.46 15.27 -6.97
N ALA A 98 3.54 14.27 -6.11
CA ALA A 98 4.23 14.39 -4.84
C ALA A 98 5.76 14.39 -5.00
N SER A 99 6.27 13.57 -5.90
CA SER A 99 7.71 13.40 -6.17
C SER A 99 8.25 14.35 -7.23
N SER A 100 7.39 15.01 -8.00
CA SER A 100 7.74 15.77 -9.21
C SER A 100 8.44 14.92 -10.28
N ILE A 101 8.27 13.60 -10.25
CA ILE A 101 8.76 12.66 -11.26
C ILE A 101 7.56 12.22 -12.09
N PRO A 102 7.52 12.50 -13.41
CA PRO A 102 6.39 12.09 -14.23
C PRO A 102 6.30 10.56 -14.32
N HIS A 103 5.10 10.01 -14.30
CA HIS A 103 4.90 8.60 -14.61
C HIS A 103 4.80 8.38 -16.13
N ARG A 104 4.99 7.13 -16.56
CA ARG A 104 4.92 6.68 -17.96
C ARG A 104 3.98 5.50 -18.10
N ASN A 105 3.47 5.30 -19.31
CA ASN A 105 2.70 4.11 -19.67
C ASN A 105 3.60 3.06 -20.33
N SER A 106 4.60 2.57 -19.60
CA SER A 106 5.49 1.50 -20.09
C SER A 106 4.71 0.20 -20.25
N PRO A 107 5.15 -0.73 -21.13
CA PRO A 107 4.54 -2.05 -21.24
C PRO A 107 4.44 -2.74 -19.88
N LEU A 108 3.33 -3.46 -19.65
CA LEU A 108 3.13 -4.20 -18.42
C LEU A 108 4.22 -5.26 -18.27
N SER A 109 4.84 -5.31 -17.10
CA SER A 109 5.81 -6.35 -16.76
C SER A 109 5.52 -6.96 -15.39
N LYS A 110 6.08 -8.15 -15.14
CA LYS A 110 5.85 -8.96 -13.92
C LYS A 110 7.13 -9.68 -13.54
N GLY A 111 7.25 -10.04 -12.27
CA GLY A 111 8.39 -10.80 -11.75
C GLY A 111 9.65 -9.95 -11.67
N HIS A 112 9.53 -8.69 -11.23
CA HIS A 112 10.69 -7.83 -11.05
C HIS A 112 11.59 -8.35 -9.93
N GLU A 113 12.85 -8.56 -10.25
CA GLU A 113 13.90 -8.82 -9.24
C GLU A 113 14.60 -7.54 -8.78
N SER A 114 14.39 -6.43 -9.49
CA SER A 114 14.96 -5.14 -9.15
C SER A 114 14.25 -4.50 -7.96
N SER A 115 14.99 -3.69 -7.18
CA SER A 115 14.39 -2.90 -6.11
C SER A 115 13.43 -1.84 -6.66
N CYS A 116 12.42 -1.49 -5.87
CA CYS A 116 11.52 -0.36 -6.14
C CYS A 116 12.34 0.91 -6.44
N PRO A 117 11.97 1.69 -7.47
CA PRO A 117 12.69 2.90 -7.85
C PRO A 117 12.79 3.94 -6.73
N PHE A 118 11.84 3.92 -5.80
CA PHE A 118 11.78 4.82 -4.64
C PHE A 118 12.45 4.24 -3.38
N LEU A 119 13.12 3.09 -3.44
CA LEU A 119 13.89 2.57 -2.31
C LEU A 119 15.27 3.23 -2.26
N SER A 120 15.55 4.02 -1.23
CA SER A 120 16.87 4.61 -1.04
C SER A 120 17.95 3.56 -0.73
N GLU A 121 19.21 3.91 -0.94
CA GLU A 121 20.36 3.06 -0.58
C GLU A 121 20.39 2.68 0.90
N LYS A 122 19.81 3.52 1.77
CA LYS A 122 19.71 3.29 3.20
C LYS A 122 18.54 2.35 3.59
N GLY A 123 17.88 1.72 2.62
CA GLY A 123 16.74 0.83 2.87
C GLY A 123 15.45 1.56 3.29
N THR A 124 15.35 2.87 3.06
CA THR A 124 14.15 3.66 3.42
C THR A 124 13.41 4.13 2.17
N CYS A 125 12.08 4.06 2.19
CA CYS A 125 11.23 4.52 1.08
C CYS A 125 11.25 6.06 0.98
N SER A 126 11.68 6.59 -0.16
CA SER A 126 11.77 8.03 -0.40
C SER A 126 10.41 8.70 -0.56
N ILE A 127 9.36 7.92 -0.87
CA ILE A 127 7.97 8.37 -0.96
C ILE A 127 7.08 7.77 0.14
N TYR A 128 7.61 7.48 1.33
CA TYR A 128 6.90 6.73 2.37
C TYR A 128 5.47 7.25 2.68
N ASN A 129 5.30 8.58 2.70
CA ASN A 129 4.02 9.23 2.94
C ASN A 129 3.05 9.18 1.74
N TYR A 130 3.57 8.90 0.55
CA TYR A 130 2.88 8.86 -0.73
C TYR A 130 2.75 7.45 -1.30
N ARG A 131 3.13 6.43 -0.53
CA ARG A 131 3.04 5.01 -0.92
C ARG A 131 1.63 4.66 -1.44
N PRO A 132 1.53 3.79 -2.46
CA PRO A 132 0.26 3.30 -2.95
C PRO A 132 -0.42 2.39 -1.92
N LEU A 133 -1.68 2.04 -2.17
CA LEU A 133 -2.53 1.24 -1.30
C LEU A 133 -1.88 -0.10 -0.98
N LEU A 134 -1.36 -0.81 -1.99
CA LEU A 134 -0.78 -2.14 -1.77
C LEU A 134 0.41 -2.09 -0.79
N CYS A 135 1.24 -1.05 -0.86
CA CYS A 135 2.31 -0.83 0.12
C CYS A 135 1.81 -0.47 1.53
N ARG A 136 0.58 0.05 1.66
CA ARG A 136 -0.06 0.40 2.95
C ARG A 136 -0.84 -0.76 3.56
N THR A 137 -1.13 -1.80 2.78
CA THR A 137 -1.86 -2.99 3.24
C THR A 137 -0.97 -4.24 3.22
N TYR A 138 0.31 -4.09 2.89
CA TYR A 138 1.30 -5.16 3.05
C TYR A 138 1.92 -5.10 4.44
N HIS A 139 1.29 -5.76 5.41
CA HIS A 139 1.84 -5.93 6.75
C HIS A 139 2.10 -7.39 7.04
N VAL A 140 3.30 -7.71 7.49
CA VAL A 140 3.69 -9.06 7.84
C VAL A 140 3.35 -9.33 9.31
N LEU A 141 2.80 -10.50 9.55
CA LEU A 141 2.49 -11.04 10.87
C LEU A 141 3.62 -11.93 11.38
N SER A 142 4.26 -12.68 10.49
CA SER A 142 5.36 -13.60 10.81
C SER A 142 6.67 -12.87 11.15
N GLU A 143 7.69 -13.62 11.59
CA GLU A 143 9.01 -13.06 11.91
C GLU A 143 9.62 -12.30 10.70
N PRO A 144 10.21 -11.10 10.90
CA PRO A 144 10.75 -10.27 9.82
C PRO A 144 11.79 -10.96 8.93
N GLU A 145 12.58 -11.86 9.50
CA GLU A 145 13.67 -12.58 8.81
C GLU A 145 13.14 -13.40 7.63
N LEU A 146 11.92 -13.93 7.77
CA LEU A 146 11.24 -14.73 6.75
C LEU A 146 10.90 -13.92 5.50
N CYS A 147 10.87 -12.58 5.57
CA CYS A 147 10.54 -11.75 4.42
C CYS A 147 11.60 -11.76 3.32
N ASN A 148 12.84 -12.18 3.62
CA ASN A 148 13.92 -12.27 2.62
C ASN A 148 14.21 -13.72 2.19
N ASP A 149 13.51 -14.69 2.78
CA ASP A 149 13.66 -16.10 2.45
C ASP A 149 12.60 -16.48 1.41
N LEU A 150 13.06 -16.91 0.22
CA LEU A 150 12.19 -17.24 -0.92
C LEU A 150 11.37 -18.52 -0.69
N ASP A 151 11.83 -19.39 0.21
CA ASP A 151 11.16 -20.64 0.57
C ASP A 151 10.26 -20.47 1.80
N ALA A 152 10.36 -19.33 2.49
CA ALA A 152 9.58 -19.05 3.68
C ALA A 152 8.14 -18.66 3.39
N GLN A 153 7.25 -19.07 4.28
CA GLN A 153 5.86 -18.66 4.27
C GLN A 153 5.69 -17.38 5.09
N VAL A 154 5.36 -16.28 4.40
CA VAL A 154 5.10 -14.99 5.02
C VAL A 154 3.60 -14.79 5.18
N MET A 155 3.14 -14.60 6.42
CA MET A 155 1.74 -14.29 6.70
C MET A 155 1.49 -12.79 6.57
N GLN A 156 0.49 -12.40 5.78
CA GLN A 156 0.16 -11.00 5.51
C GLN A 156 -1.22 -10.61 6.07
N TYR A 157 -1.28 -9.47 6.76
CA TYR A 157 -2.51 -8.74 7.06
C TYR A 157 -2.75 -7.66 6.01
N GLY A 158 -3.91 -7.70 5.34
CA GLY A 158 -4.29 -6.72 4.30
C GLY A 158 -4.08 -7.16 2.85
N ALA A 159 -3.94 -8.47 2.63
CA ALA A 159 -3.71 -9.05 1.31
C ALA A 159 -4.96 -8.97 0.40
N GLN A 160 -4.76 -8.72 -0.89
CA GLN A 160 -5.84 -8.62 -1.88
C GLN A 160 -6.67 -9.90 -2.00
N SER A 161 -6.03 -11.07 -2.00
CA SER A 161 -6.73 -12.37 -2.06
C SER A 161 -7.58 -12.66 -0.82
N ALA A 162 -7.34 -11.99 0.31
CA ALA A 162 -8.19 -12.01 1.50
C ALA A 162 -9.25 -10.90 1.48
N ASN A 163 -9.63 -10.42 0.29
CA ASN A 163 -10.56 -9.29 0.16
C ASN A 163 -10.06 -8.06 0.92
N MET A 164 -8.75 -7.79 0.82
CA MET A 164 -8.03 -6.74 1.55
C MET A 164 -7.94 -6.96 3.08
N GLY A 165 -8.32 -8.12 3.61
CA GLY A 165 -8.10 -8.54 5.01
C GLY A 165 -8.91 -7.80 6.09
N ASN A 166 -9.59 -6.70 5.77
CA ASN A 166 -10.55 -6.03 6.63
C ASN A 166 -11.41 -5.03 5.85
N PHE A 167 -12.54 -4.63 6.45
CA PHE A 167 -13.49 -3.67 5.86
C PHE A 167 -12.86 -2.32 5.50
N ILE A 168 -11.95 -1.78 6.32
CA ILE A 168 -11.33 -0.47 6.10
C ILE A 168 -10.50 -0.46 4.81
N TYR A 169 -9.61 -1.45 4.65
CA TYR A 169 -8.78 -1.56 3.44
C TYR A 169 -9.62 -1.91 2.22
N LYS A 170 -10.63 -2.77 2.37
CA LYS A 170 -11.56 -3.10 1.29
C LYS A 170 -12.26 -1.87 0.76
N THR A 171 -12.87 -1.07 1.63
CA THR A 171 -13.57 0.16 1.24
C THR A 171 -12.61 1.18 0.63
N ALA A 172 -11.38 1.30 1.14
CA ALA A 172 -10.37 2.16 0.53
C ALA A 172 -10.00 1.69 -0.89
N ALA A 173 -9.81 0.39 -1.09
CA ALA A 173 -9.54 -0.20 -2.40
C ALA A 173 -10.68 0.05 -3.38
N GLU A 174 -11.92 -0.28 -2.98
CA GLU A 174 -13.12 -0.08 -3.79
C GLU A 174 -13.28 1.39 -4.20
N TRP A 175 -13.05 2.33 -3.27
CA TRP A 175 -13.09 3.75 -3.58
C TRP A 175 -12.03 4.13 -4.61
N ILE A 176 -10.76 3.71 -4.43
CA ILE A 176 -9.68 3.98 -5.39
C ILE A 176 -9.99 3.39 -6.77
N TYR A 177 -10.49 2.16 -6.82
CA TYR A 177 -10.82 1.47 -8.07
C TYR A 177 -11.97 2.14 -8.79
N PHE A 178 -13.00 2.56 -8.06
CA PHE A 178 -14.11 3.35 -8.60
C PHE A 178 -13.61 4.66 -9.21
N GLN A 179 -12.80 5.44 -8.47
CA GLN A 179 -12.25 6.69 -9.01
C GLN A 179 -11.34 6.45 -10.22
N THR A 180 -10.55 5.38 -10.19
CA THR A 180 -9.67 4.98 -11.32
C THR A 180 -10.50 4.72 -12.56
N TYR A 181 -11.52 3.86 -12.47
CA TYR A 181 -12.38 3.51 -13.59
C TYR A 181 -13.05 4.75 -14.21
N HIS A 182 -13.61 5.62 -13.37
CA HIS A 182 -14.32 6.82 -13.85
C HIS A 182 -13.40 7.93 -14.38
N THR A 183 -12.13 7.95 -13.97
CA THR A 183 -11.16 8.96 -14.43
C THR A 183 -10.41 8.50 -15.68
N PHE A 184 -10.06 7.20 -15.77
CA PHE A 184 -9.17 6.67 -16.79
C PHE A 184 -9.88 5.75 -17.80
N GLY A 185 -11.18 5.49 -17.65
CA GLY A 185 -11.96 4.65 -18.56
C GLY A 185 -11.73 3.14 -18.40
N GLY A 186 -11.00 2.73 -17.36
CA GLY A 186 -10.67 1.33 -17.07
C GLY A 186 -9.85 1.19 -15.78
N ILE A 187 -9.71 -0.04 -15.30
CA ILE A 187 -8.84 -0.37 -14.16
C ILE A 187 -7.69 -1.22 -14.71
N GLU A 188 -6.61 -0.57 -15.11
CA GLU A 188 -5.36 -1.23 -15.46
C GLU A 188 -4.38 -1.12 -14.29
N PHE A 189 -4.02 -2.26 -13.72
CA PHE A 189 -2.94 -2.35 -12.74
C PHE A 189 -1.61 -2.58 -13.46
N ARG A 190 -0.57 -1.89 -13.02
CA ARG A 190 0.81 -2.11 -13.46
C ARG A 190 1.75 -2.03 -12.27
N ASP A 191 2.97 -2.54 -12.42
CA ASP A 191 3.97 -2.40 -11.38
C ASP A 191 4.39 -0.93 -11.21
N ILE A 192 4.81 -0.54 -10.00
CA ILE A 192 5.41 0.78 -9.77
C ILE A 192 6.60 1.06 -10.67
N ARG A 193 7.35 0.05 -11.09
CA ARG A 193 8.46 0.16 -12.04
C ARG A 193 7.99 0.41 -13.46
N ASP A 194 6.81 -0.08 -13.84
CA ASP A 194 6.22 0.21 -15.16
C ASP A 194 5.78 1.68 -15.27
N PHE A 195 5.23 2.22 -14.17
CA PHE A 195 4.87 3.64 -14.08
C PHE A 195 6.08 4.56 -13.95
N PHE A 196 7.14 4.12 -13.30
CA PHE A 196 8.36 4.91 -13.08
C PHE A 196 9.59 4.16 -13.61
N PRO A 197 9.72 4.02 -14.96
CA PRO A 197 10.74 3.21 -15.63
C PRO A 197 12.08 3.95 -15.74
N TYR A 198 12.46 4.67 -14.68
CA TYR A 198 13.70 5.43 -14.62
C TYR A 198 14.71 4.67 -13.78
N ASP A 199 15.99 4.91 -14.05
CA ASP A 199 17.05 4.35 -13.22
C ASP A 199 16.86 4.79 -11.76
N ARG A 200 17.02 3.83 -10.85
CA ARG A 200 16.79 4.05 -9.42
C ARG A 200 17.73 5.15 -8.92
N GLU A 201 18.98 5.15 -9.35
CA GLU A 201 20.00 6.13 -9.01
C GLU A 201 19.57 7.55 -9.43
N ASP A 202 18.97 7.70 -10.61
CA ASP A 202 18.45 8.99 -11.10
C ASP A 202 17.28 9.48 -10.25
N ILE A 203 16.32 8.60 -9.93
CA ILE A 203 15.20 8.94 -9.05
C ILE A 203 15.70 9.36 -7.66
N GLN A 204 16.63 8.61 -7.08
CA GLN A 204 17.19 8.92 -5.76
C GLN A 204 17.98 10.23 -5.78
N GLY A 205 18.76 10.47 -6.84
CA GLY A 205 19.48 11.73 -7.05
C GLY A 205 18.53 12.92 -7.17
N PHE A 206 17.46 12.78 -7.93
CA PHE A 206 16.45 13.82 -8.10
C PHE A 206 15.73 14.14 -6.79
N ILE A 207 15.26 13.12 -6.06
CA ILE A 207 14.54 13.28 -4.78
C ILE A 207 15.43 13.88 -3.70
N LYS A 208 16.73 13.54 -3.67
CA LYS A 208 17.68 14.15 -2.73
C LYS A 208 17.77 15.67 -2.89
N ASN A 209 17.61 16.17 -4.12
CA ASN A 209 17.62 17.60 -4.43
C ASN A 209 16.23 18.24 -4.42
N ASN A 210 15.16 17.43 -4.51
CA ASN A 210 13.78 17.86 -4.59
C ASN A 210 12.90 17.01 -3.67
N HIS A 211 13.13 17.13 -2.36
CA HIS A 211 12.40 16.32 -1.39
C HIS A 211 10.89 16.44 -1.59
N PRO A 212 10.14 15.29 -1.63
CA PRO A 212 8.70 15.32 -1.69
C PRO A 212 8.17 16.23 -0.60
N ARG A 213 7.27 17.13 -0.98
CA ARG A 213 6.70 18.10 -0.04
C ARG A 213 6.20 17.32 1.18
N PRO A 214 6.43 17.77 2.41
CA PRO A 214 5.83 17.11 3.56
C PRO A 214 4.30 17.15 3.38
N PRO A 215 3.57 16.10 3.80
CA PRO A 215 2.12 16.17 3.78
C PRO A 215 1.68 17.30 4.71
N CYS A 216 1.21 18.42 4.13
CA CYS A 216 0.53 19.48 4.87
C CYS A 216 -0.67 18.92 5.64
#